data_AF-A0A2E8Z4S2-F1
#
_entry.id   AF-A0A2E8Z4S2-F1
#
_cell.length_a   1.000
_cell.length_b   1.000
_cell.length_c   1.000
_cell.angle_alpha   90.00
_cell.angle_beta   90.00
_cell.angle_gamma   90.00
#
_symmetry.space_group_name_H-M   'P 1'
#
loop_
_entity.id
_entity.type
_entity.pdbx_description
1 polymer ?
#
loop_
_entity_poly.entity_id
_entity_poly.type
_entity_poly.pdbx_seq_one_letter_code
_entity_poly.pdbx_strand_id
1 'polypeptide(L)' 'MAEKHTAGLFDIRTVIGALLGLYGVILLITRLVAGDAGGENSDPENANLWMGLVLLVVGLAFLFWARVRPVVVEEDEE' A
#
# COMPACT_ATOMS: atom_id res chain seq x y z
N MET A 1 -33.40 11.22 9.15
CA MET A 1 -32.79 10.00 8.57
C MET A 1 -31.31 10.20 8.76
N ALA A 2 -30.71 9.46 9.69
CA ALA A 2 -29.32 9.63 10.08
C ALA A 2 -28.40 9.62 8.85
N GLU A 3 -27.63 10.69 8.68
CA GLU A 3 -26.69 10.84 7.59
C GLU A 3 -25.50 9.90 7.88
N LYS A 4 -25.36 8.83 7.09
CA LYS A 4 -24.25 7.87 7.27
C LYS A 4 -22.97 8.47 6.68
N HIS A 5 -22.21 9.20 7.49
CA HIS A 5 -20.86 9.59 7.11
C HIS A 5 -19.89 8.41 7.32
N THR A 6 -19.55 7.69 6.26
CA THR A 6 -18.39 6.81 6.31
C THR A 6 -17.15 7.65 6.56
N ALA A 7 -16.46 7.45 7.70
CA ALA A 7 -15.10 7.94 7.94
C ALA A 7 -14.06 7.22 7.05
N GLY A 8 -14.41 6.95 5.80
CA GLY A 8 -13.75 5.99 4.91
C GLY A 8 -12.33 6.40 4.51
N LEU A 9 -12.01 7.70 4.61
CA LEU A 9 -10.67 8.20 4.34
C LEU A 9 -9.72 8.10 5.54
N PHE A 10 -10.25 8.03 6.77
CA PHE A 10 -9.47 7.91 8.02
C PHE A 10 -9.32 6.48 8.53
N ASP A 11 -9.65 5.47 7.72
CA ASP A 11 -9.33 4.09 8.05
C ASP A 11 -7.82 3.85 7.96
N ILE A 12 -7.22 3.44 9.07
CA ILE A 12 -5.79 3.15 9.17
C ILE A 12 -5.34 2.10 8.13
N ARG A 13 -6.21 1.17 7.74
CA ARG A 13 -5.89 0.16 6.73
C ARG A 13 -5.74 0.77 5.34
N THR A 14 -6.55 1.78 5.02
CA THR A 14 -6.43 2.53 3.76
C THR A 14 -5.12 3.31 3.74
N VAL A 15 -4.78 3.98 4.85
CA VAL A 15 -3.52 4.74 4.96
C VAL A 15 -2.30 3.82 4.85
N ILE A 16 -2.25 2.73 5.62
CA ILE A 16 -1.17 1.74 5.56
C ILE A 16 -1.07 1.15 4.15
N GLY A 17 -2.19 0.70 3.59
CA GLY A 17 -2.24 0.10 2.25
C GLY A 17 -1.73 1.05 1.17
N ALA A 18 -2.13 2.32 1.21
CA ALA A 18 -1.68 3.34 0.27
C ALA A 18 -0.18 3.66 0.42
N LEU A 19 0.32 3.80 1.66
CA LEU A 19 1.74 4.08 1.91
C LEU A 19 2.63 2.92 1.45
N LEU A 20 2.28 1.69 1.80
CA LEU A 20 2.99 0.49 1.37
C LEU A 20 2.96 0.34 -0.15
N GLY A 21 1.79 0.54 -0.76
CA GLY A 21 1.63 0.46 -2.21
C GLY A 21 2.47 1.52 -2.93
N LEU A 22 2.40 2.78 -2.50
CA LEU A 22 3.18 3.88 -3.06
C LEU A 22 4.69 3.60 -2.96
N TYR A 23 5.18 3.21 -1.79
CA TYR A 23 6.59 2.91 -1.61
C TYR A 23 7.03 1.68 -2.41
N GLY A 24 6.19 0.65 -2.50
CA GLY A 24 6.44 -0.52 -3.35
C GLY A 24 6.58 -0.15 -4.83
N VAL A 25 5.72 0.74 -5.34
CA VAL A 25 5.84 1.29 -6.71
C VAL A 25 7.15 2.06 -6.88
N ILE A 26 7.54 2.89 -5.91
CA ILE A 26 8.81 3.63 -5.96
C ILE A 26 9.98 2.66 -6.08
N LEU A 27 10.01 1.57 -5.31
CA LEU A 27 11.10 0.56 -5.39
C LEU A 27 11.14 -0.21 -6.72
N LEU A 28 9.99 -0.42 -7.36
CA LEU A 28 9.97 -1.00 -8.71
C LEU A 28 10.49 0.01 -9.75
N ILE A 29 10.11 1.28 -9.63
CA ILE A 29 10.61 2.34 -10.52
C ILE A 29 12.11 2.51 -10.36
N THR A 30 12.64 2.51 -9.13
CA THR A 30 14.09 2.63 -8.91
C THR A 30 14.85 1.49 -9.56
N ARG A 31 14.32 0.26 -9.54
CA ARG A 31 14.90 -0.87 -10.28
C ARG A 31 14.87 -0.67 -11.79
N LEU A 32 13.73 -0.22 -12.34
CA LEU A 32 13.59 0.00 -13.78
C LEU A 32 14.51 1.11 -14.30
N VAL A 33 14.74 2.15 -13.48
CA VAL A 33 15.60 3.28 -13.83
C VAL A 33 17.09 2.97 -13.60
N ALA A 34 17.43 2.23 -12.55
CA ALA A 34 18.83 1.87 -12.27
C ALA A 34 19.42 0.91 -13.33
N GLY A 35 18.58 0.14 -14.03
CA GLY A 35 19.04 -0.85 -15.00
C GLY A 35 19.78 -2.01 -14.33
N ASP A 36 20.09 -3.07 -15.09
CA ASP A 36 20.92 -4.19 -14.63
C ASP A 36 22.38 -3.70 -14.58
N ALA A 37 22.75 -2.96 -13.53
CA ALA A 37 24.08 -2.39 -13.36
C ALA A 37 25.00 -3.35 -12.61
N GLY A 38 25.01 -4.61 -13.05
CA GLY A 38 26.22 -5.43 -12.99
C GLY A 38 26.17 -6.65 -12.09
N GLY A 39 26.02 -7.80 -12.74
CA GLY A 39 26.88 -8.95 -12.47
C GLY A 39 26.42 -9.86 -11.34
N GLU A 40 26.43 -11.15 -11.64
CA GLU A 40 26.08 -12.22 -10.72
C GLU A 40 26.72 -12.02 -9.34
N ASN A 41 25.86 -12.20 -8.33
CA ASN A 41 26.16 -12.48 -6.92
C ASN A 41 26.12 -11.27 -5.96
N SER A 42 24.96 -11.15 -5.30
CA SER A 42 24.68 -10.36 -4.08
C SER A 42 24.26 -8.89 -4.25
N ASP A 43 23.57 -8.58 -5.36
CA ASP A 43 23.20 -7.21 -5.67
C ASP A 43 22.08 -6.63 -4.76
N PRO A 44 22.30 -5.50 -4.07
CA PRO A 44 21.22 -4.74 -3.43
C PRO A 44 20.12 -4.33 -4.43
N GLU A 45 20.40 -4.37 -5.73
CA GLU A 45 19.42 -4.15 -6.80
C GLU A 45 18.29 -5.18 -6.79
N ASN A 46 18.58 -6.45 -6.44
CA ASN A 46 17.53 -7.47 -6.28
C ASN A 46 16.69 -7.25 -5.02
N ALA A 47 17.27 -6.65 -3.97
CA ALA A 47 16.54 -6.35 -2.75
C ALA A 47 15.40 -5.34 -3.00
N ASN A 48 15.63 -4.29 -3.80
CA ASN A 48 14.59 -3.32 -4.14
C ASN A 48 13.42 -3.96 -4.89
N LEU A 49 13.70 -4.88 -5.81
CA LEU A 49 12.68 -5.57 -6.60
C LEU A 49 11.80 -6.46 -5.72
N TRP A 50 12.43 -7.32 -4.90
CA TRP A 50 11.71 -8.21 -3.99
C TRP A 50 10.97 -7.44 -2.89
N MET A 51 11.59 -6.42 -2.28
CA MET A 51 10.92 -5.59 -1.29
C MET A 51 9.74 -4.82 -1.91
N GLY A 52 9.91 -4.25 -3.10
CA GLY A 52 8.84 -3.57 -3.82
C GLY A 52 7.64 -4.49 -4.09
N LEU A 53 7.91 -5.73 -4.51
CA LEU A 53 6.87 -6.73 -4.75
C LEU A 53 6.13 -7.12 -3.47
N VAL A 54 6.85 -7.37 -2.37
CA VAL A 54 6.24 -7.71 -1.07
C VAL A 54 5.38 -6.55 -0.56
N LEU A 55 5.89 -5.32 -0.63
CA LEU A 55 5.14 -4.13 -0.22
C LEU A 55 3.87 -3.93 -1.04
N LEU A 56 3.91 -4.18 -2.35
CA LEU A 56 2.72 -4.14 -3.20
C LEU A 56 1.71 -5.21 -2.81
N VAL A 57 2.13 -6.45 -2.61
CA VAL A 57 1.22 -7.54 -2.21
C VAL A 57 0.55 -7.22 -0.87
N VAL A 58 1.32 -6.78 0.13
CA VAL A 58 0.78 -6.41 1.44
C VAL A 58 -0.10 -5.18 1.34
N GLY A 59 0.32 -4.14 0.61
CA GLY A 59 -0.46 -2.92 0.42
C GLY A 59 -1.82 -3.20 -0.24
N LEU A 60 -1.83 -4.01 -1.31
CA LEU A 60 -3.06 -4.45 -1.97
C LEU A 60 -3.96 -5.28 -1.06
N ALA A 61 -3.39 -6.16 -0.23
CA ALA A 61 -4.16 -6.92 0.76
C ALA A 61 -4.85 -6.00 1.78
N PHE A 62 -4.16 -4.95 2.26
CA PHE A 62 -4.74 -3.96 3.16
C PHE A 62 -5.86 -3.15 2.51
N LEU A 63 -5.65 -2.66 1.28
CA LEU A 63 -6.67 -1.93 0.53
C LEU A 63 -7.89 -2.82 0.22
N PHE A 64 -7.65 -4.07 -0.17
CA PHE A 64 -8.71 -5.05 -0.38
C PHE A 64 -9.49 -5.31 0.91
N TRP A 65 -8.81 -5.46 2.05
CA TRP A 65 -9.47 -5.67 3.34
C TRP A 65 -10.29 -4.45 3.78
N ALA A 66 -9.76 -3.23 3.63
CA ALA A 66 -10.49 -2.00 3.89
C ALA A 66 -11.75 -1.90 3.00
N ARG A 67 -11.64 -2.34 1.74
CA ARG A 67 -12.74 -2.33 0.77
C ARG A 67 -13.83 -3.36 1.06
N VAL A 68 -13.47 -4.52 1.61
CA VAL A 68 -14.42 -5.60 1.99
C VAL A 68 -15.06 -5.35 3.36
N ARG A 69 -14.36 -4.68 4.28
CA ARG A 69 -14.87 -4.36 5.62
C ARG A 69 -14.71 -2.87 5.94
N PRO A 70 -15.53 -1.98 5.36
CA PRO A 70 -15.46 -0.54 5.63
C PRO A 70 -15.82 -0.24 7.10
N VAL A 71 -15.11 0.71 7.73
CA VAL A 71 -15.51 1.26 9.03
C VAL A 71 -16.63 2.28 8.81
N VAL A 72 -17.76 2.07 9.49
CA VAL A 72 -18.87 3.01 9.54
C VAL A 72 -18.79 3.70 10.90
N VAL A 73 -18.73 5.03 10.91
CA VAL A 73 -18.88 5.82 12.12
C VAL A 73 -20.35 6.24 12.15
N GLU A 74 -21.05 5.89 13.23
CA GLU A 74 -22.38 6.43 13.50
C GLU A 74 -22.15 7.80 14.14
N GLU A 75 -22.62 8.86 13.47
CA GLU A 75 -22.67 10.18 14.08
C GLU A 75 -23.84 10.14 15.07
N ASP A 76 -23.54 10.19 16.36
CA ASP A 76 -24.55 10.39 17.39
C ASP A 76 -25.16 11.78 17.14
N GLU A 77 -26.43 11.80 16.73
CA GLU A 77 -27.25 13.01 16.59
C GLU A 77 -27.38 13.63 18.01
N GLU A 78 -26.58 14.67 18.32
CA GLU A 78 -26.91 15.64 19.37
C GLU A 78 -27.80 16.78 18.83
#